data_AF-R9KPJ0-F1
#
_entry.id   AF-R9KPJ0-F1
#
_cell.length_a   1.000
_cell.length_b   1.000
_cell.length_c   1.000
_cell.angle_alpha   90.00
_cell.angle_beta   90.00
_cell.angle_gamma   90.00
#
_symmetry.space_group_name_H-M   'P 1'
#
loop_
_entity.id
_entity.type
_entity.pdbx_description
1 polymer ?
#
loop_
_entity_poly.entity_id
_entity_poly.type
_entity_poly.pdbx_seq_one_letter_code
_entity_poly.pdbx_strand_id
1 'polypeptide(L)' 'MAIKVIEYGKRNVKCSYCESKLQYEKEDVKTMQTGMNEWQSYIVCPVCEEKIYVNN' A
#
# COMPACT_ATOMS: atom_id res chain seq x y z
N MET A 1 27.21 15.20 -1.99
CA MET A 1 25.91 14.77 -1.43
C MET A 1 25.18 14.04 -2.56
N ALA A 2 25.03 12.72 -2.48
CA ALA A 2 24.47 11.92 -3.60
C ALA A 2 23.00 11.61 -3.31
N ILE A 3 22.10 12.50 -3.74
CA ILE A 3 20.68 12.16 -3.84
C ILE A 3 20.57 11.17 -5.00
N LYS A 4 20.08 9.96 -4.71
CA LYS A 4 19.84 8.92 -5.72
C LYS A 4 18.35 8.59 -5.73
N VAL A 5 17.75 8.66 -6.90
CA VAL A 5 16.39 8.15 -7.11
C VAL A 5 16.48 6.63 -7.03
N ILE A 6 15.88 6.05 -6.00
CA ILE A 6 15.91 4.60 -5.75
C ILE A 6 14.86 3.87 -6.61
N GLU A 7 13.73 4.52 -6.89
CA GLU A 7 12.72 4.07 -7.86
C GLU A 7 11.83 5.25 -8.27
N TYR A 8 11.45 5.33 -9.55
CA TYR A 8 10.56 6.35 -10.10
C TYR A 8 9.32 5.66 -10.69
N GLY A 9 8.12 6.06 -10.26
CA GLY A 9 6.85 5.63 -10.86
C GLY A 9 6.13 4.44 -10.22
N LYS A 10 6.77 3.68 -9.32
CA LYS A 10 6.13 2.56 -8.63
C LYS A 10 5.52 2.98 -7.30
N ARG A 11 4.28 2.55 -7.06
CA ARG A 11 3.58 2.80 -5.79
C ARG A 11 4.27 1.98 -4.70
N ASN A 12 4.65 2.66 -3.63
CA ASN A 12 5.32 2.04 -2.49
C ASN A 12 4.64 2.50 -1.20
N VAL A 13 4.54 1.60 -0.23
CA VAL A 13 3.98 1.88 1.08
C VAL A 13 4.78 1.14 2.14
N LYS A 14 4.97 1.77 3.30
CA LYS A 14 5.55 1.09 4.46
C LYS A 14 4.40 0.44 5.23
N CYS A 15 4.52 -0.85 5.52
CA CYS A 15 3.62 -1.52 6.45
C CYS A 15 3.84 -0.95 7.85
N SER A 16 2.79 -0.45 8.49
CA SER A 16 2.87 0.08 9.86
C SER A 16 3.05 -1.01 10.93
N TYR A 17 2.79 -2.27 10.58
CA TYR A 17 2.84 -3.40 11.53
C TYR A 17 4.20 -4.10 11.55
N CYS A 18 4.73 -4.47 10.39
CA CYS A 18 6.01 -5.19 10.28
C CYS A 18 7.15 -4.33 9.73
N GLU A 19 6.90 -3.04 9.52
CA GLU A 19 7.86 -2.05 9.00
C GLU A 19 8.43 -2.33 7.60
N SER A 20 7.93 -3.35 6.91
CA SER A 20 8.36 -3.72 5.58
C SER A 20 7.98 -2.65 4.56
N LYS A 21 8.91 -2.31 3.65
CA LYS A 21 8.59 -1.51 2.46
C LYS A 21 8.02 -2.44 1.40
N LEU A 22 6.77 -2.19 1.03
CA LEU A 22 6.05 -2.93 0.01
C LEU A 22 5.95 -2.07 -1.24
N GLN A 23 6.28 -2.68 -2.37
CA GLN A 23 5.95 -2.15 -3.68
C GLN A 23 4.68 -2.87 -4.14
N TYR A 24 3.72 -2.12 -4.68
CA TYR A 24 2.44 -2.69 -5.13
C TYR A 24 2.00 -2.06 -6.45
N GLU A 25 1.20 -2.80 -7.21
CA GLU A 25 0.57 -2.34 -8.44
C GLU A 25 -0.92 -2.09 -8.22
N LYS A 26 -1.59 -1.55 -9.24
CA LYS A 26 -3.03 -1.27 -9.17
C LYS A 26 -3.85 -2.56 -9.00
N GLU A 27 -3.35 -3.67 -9.53
CA GLU A 27 -3.98 -4.99 -9.44
C GLU A 27 -3.96 -5.57 -8.01
N ASP A 28 -3.00 -5.17 -7.20
CA ASP A 28 -2.91 -5.57 -5.78
C ASP A 28 -3.90 -4.83 -4.88
N VAL A 29 -4.45 -3.70 -5.36
CA VAL A 29 -5.36 -2.85 -4.59
C VAL A 29 -6.75 -3.47 -4.57
N LYS A 30 -7.21 -3.79 -3.36
CA LYS A 30 -8.57 -4.24 -3.09
C LYS A 30 -9.39 -3.09 -2.56
N THR A 31 -10.66 -3.02 -2.94
CA THR A 31 -11.59 -2.03 -2.39
C THR A 31 -12.60 -2.73 -1.49
N MET A 32 -12.85 -2.14 -0.31
CA MET A 32 -13.88 -2.61 0.62
C MET A 32 -14.82 -1.46 0.95
N GLN A 33 -16.11 -1.76 0.99
CA GLN A 33 -17.12 -0.84 1.46
C GLN A 33 -17.06 -0.77 3.00
N THR A 34 -16.79 0.41 3.55
CA THR A 34 -16.73 0.65 5.01
C THR A 34 -18.01 1.31 5.53
N GLY A 35 -18.84 1.85 4.65
CA GLY A 35 -20.10 2.50 4.99
C GLY A 35 -21.05 2.58 3.80
N MET A 36 -22.26 3.11 4.01
CA MET A 36 -23.32 3.13 3.00
C MET A 36 -22.89 3.80 1.69
N ASN A 37 -22.01 4.81 1.75
CA ASN A 37 -21.37 5.46 0.60
C ASN A 37 -19.84 5.59 0.76
N GLU A 38 -19.21 4.80 1.63
CA GLU A 38 -17.78 4.89 1.90
C GLU A 38 -17.06 3.64 1.39
N TRP A 39 -16.04 3.87 0.58
CA TRP A 39 -15.18 2.83 0.02
C TRP A 39 -13.74 3.16 0.36
N GLN A 40 -13.02 2.16 0.86
CA GLN A 40 -11.59 2.28 1.15
C GLN A 40 -10.80 1.27 0.33
N SER A 41 -9.68 1.74 -0.19
CA SER A 41 -8.70 0.93 -0.89
C SER A 41 -7.64 0.44 0.08
N TYR A 42 -7.29 -0.84 0.00
CA TYR A 42 -6.26 -1.45 0.84
C TYR A 42 -5.48 -2.50 0.06
N ILE A 43 -4.25 -2.75 0.49
CA ILE A 43 -3.43 -3.88 0.06
C ILE A 43 -3.21 -4.81 1.26
N VAL A 44 -2.81 -6.04 1.01
CA VAL A 44 -2.46 -7.00 2.08
C VAL A 44 -0.95 -7.15 2.13
N CYS A 45 -0.38 -6.99 3.32
CA CYS A 45 1.04 -7.23 3.52
C CYS A 45 1.35 -8.73 3.35
N PRO A 46 2.26 -9.15 2.46
CA PRO A 46 2.61 -10.56 2.32
C PRO A 46 3.42 -11.11 3.51
N VAL A 47 3.95 -10.25 4.38
CA VAL A 47 4.81 -10.63 5.50
C VAL A 47 4.01 -10.86 6.78
N CYS A 48 3.07 -9.97 7.09
CA CYS A 48 2.27 -10.03 8.32
C CYS A 48 0.77 -10.19 8.07
N GLU A 49 0.35 -10.30 6.80
CA GLU A 49 -1.04 -10.49 6.36
C GLU A 49 -2.00 -9.35 6.77
N GLU A 50 -1.46 -8.26 7.32
CA GLU A 50 -2.23 -7.09 7.72
C GLU A 50 -2.70 -6.25 6.54
N LYS A 51 -3.88 -5.64 6.71
CA LYS A 51 -4.46 -4.72 5.73
C LYS A 51 -3.82 -3.34 5.87
N ILE A 52 -3.25 -2.87 4.77
CA ILE A 52 -2.65 -1.54 4.68
C ILE A 52 -3.55 -0.69 3.79
N TYR A 53 -4.23 0.28 4.40
CA TYR A 53 -5.08 1.21 3.68
C TYR A 53 -4.23 2.17 2.86
N VAL A 54 -4.56 2.29 1.57
CA VAL A 54 -3.87 3.15 0.62
C VAL A 54 -4.89 4.13 0.03
N ASN A 55 -4.57 5.42 0.07
CA ASN A 55 -5.38 6.41 -0.63
C ASN A 55 -4.96 6.38 -2.11
N ASN A 56 -5.93 6.13 -3.00
CA ASN A 56 -5.70 6.06 -4.45
C ASN A 56 -5.71 7.45 -5.09
#